data_AF-A0A1V0A4T0-F1
#
_entry.id   AF-A0A1V0A4T0-F1
#
_cell.length_a   1.000
_cell.length_b   1.000
_cell.length_c   1.000
_cell.angle_alpha   90.00
_cell.angle_beta   90.00
_cell.angle_gamma   90.00
#
_symmetry.space_group_name_H-M   'P 1'
#
loop_
_entity.id
_entity.type
_entity.pdbx_description
1 polymer ?
#
loop_
_entity_poly.entity_id
_entity_poly.type
_entity_poly.pdbx_seq_one_letter_code
_entity_poly.pdbx_strand_id
1 'polypeptide(L)'
;MTPSPDPHQPDLPPTPRPTVGPRPPSPPSSPDGGVGGDGGPPAESALETEIGRVKEPARLLRVSTMARSLLDEARGLTLDEHARDALQHIHTRVVEEIGDSVAPELRDELHRLLPSTSETLTQSEIRIAQSQLVGWLEGVFQGIRVGLTLQQAAPPSLPRPPAPGPGTGPYL
;
A
#
# COMPACT_ATOMS: atom_id res chain seq x y z
N MET A 1 -14.76 50.07 -45.74
CA MET A 1 -13.94 48.91 -45.31
C MET A 1 -14.62 48.35 -44.08
N THR A 2 -15.50 47.37 -44.27
CA THR A 2 -16.28 46.69 -43.23
C THR A 2 -16.09 45.19 -43.47
N PRO A 3 -15.62 44.41 -42.49
CA PRO A 3 -15.29 43.00 -42.73
C PRO A 3 -16.56 42.15 -42.88
N SER A 4 -16.51 41.25 -43.87
CA SER A 4 -17.48 40.17 -44.10
C SER A 4 -17.58 39.22 -42.91
N PRO A 5 -18.77 38.67 -42.61
CA PRO A 5 -18.90 37.55 -41.68
C PRO A 5 -18.38 36.24 -42.29
N ASP A 6 -17.65 35.49 -41.48
CA ASP A 6 -17.04 34.20 -41.77
C ASP A 6 -18.11 33.09 -41.92
N PRO A 7 -18.08 32.25 -42.98
CA PRO A 7 -19.13 31.27 -43.25
C PRO A 7 -18.73 29.85 -42.83
N HIS A 8 -18.32 29.59 -41.58
CA HIS A 8 -18.20 28.21 -41.09
C HIS A 8 -18.46 28.11 -39.58
N GLN A 9 -19.75 28.04 -39.20
CA GLN A 9 -20.13 27.49 -37.89
C GLN A 9 -21.10 26.32 -38.12
N PRO A 10 -20.71 25.07 -37.82
CA PRO A 10 -21.61 23.93 -37.95
C PRO A 10 -22.68 23.98 -36.85
N ASP A 11 -23.94 23.89 -37.28
CA ASP A 11 -25.14 23.78 -36.43
C ASP A 11 -25.00 22.55 -35.51
N LEU A 12 -24.91 22.78 -34.19
CA LEU A 12 -24.94 21.71 -33.20
C LEU A 12 -26.40 21.29 -32.97
N PRO A 13 -26.74 19.99 -33.03
CA PRO A 13 -28.10 19.54 -32.75
C PRO A 13 -28.47 19.79 -31.28
N PRO A 14 -29.74 20.09 -30.96
CA PRO A 14 -30.17 20.29 -29.59
C PRO A 14 -30.01 19.00 -28.77
N THR A 15 -29.42 19.11 -27.58
CA THR A 15 -29.31 18.01 -26.61
C THR A 15 -30.70 17.53 -26.16
N PRO A 16 -30.97 16.21 -26.10
CA PRO A 16 -32.23 15.69 -25.59
C PRO A 16 -32.35 15.92 -24.07
N ARG A 17 -33.56 16.29 -23.62
CA ARG A 17 -33.92 16.41 -22.20
C ARG A 17 -33.88 15.04 -21.51
N PRO A 18 -33.51 14.95 -20.21
CA PRO A 18 -33.49 13.67 -19.50
C PRO A 18 -34.93 13.16 -19.29
N THR A 19 -35.26 12.05 -19.92
CA THR A 19 -36.47 11.28 -19.64
C THR A 19 -36.31 10.58 -18.29
N VAL A 20 -37.12 10.95 -17.30
CA VAL A 20 -37.24 10.21 -16.03
C VAL A 20 -37.90 8.87 -16.35
N GLY A 21 -37.10 7.82 -16.45
CA GLY A 21 -37.59 6.44 -16.50
C GLY A 21 -38.16 5.98 -15.15
N PRO A 22 -39.07 4.98 -15.13
CA PRO A 22 -39.63 4.48 -13.89
C PRO A 22 -38.56 3.83 -13.02
N ARG A 23 -38.58 4.16 -11.72
CA ARG A 23 -37.68 3.67 -10.67
C ARG A 23 -37.76 2.12 -10.59
N PRO A 24 -36.63 1.39 -10.50
CA PRO A 24 -36.67 -0.04 -10.27
C PRO A 24 -37.23 -0.36 -8.87
N PRO A 25 -37.92 -1.50 -8.68
CA PRO A 25 -38.46 -1.88 -7.37
C PRO A 25 -37.32 -2.14 -6.38
N SER A 26 -37.47 -1.63 -5.16
CA SER A 26 -36.58 -1.88 -4.03
C SER A 26 -36.51 -3.38 -3.71
N PRO A 27 -35.35 -3.93 -3.30
CA PRO A 27 -35.28 -5.31 -2.82
C PRO A 27 -36.06 -5.48 -1.51
N PRO A 28 -36.60 -6.68 -1.23
CA PRO A 28 -37.36 -6.93 0.00
C PRO A 28 -36.43 -6.87 1.22
N SER A 29 -36.84 -6.11 2.23
CA SER A 29 -36.25 -6.16 3.58
C SER A 29 -36.41 -7.58 4.14
N SER A 30 -35.29 -8.29 4.33
CA SER A 30 -35.27 -9.53 5.10
C SER A 30 -35.44 -9.23 6.59
N PRO A 31 -36.21 -10.05 7.33
CA PRO A 31 -36.40 -9.87 8.75
C PRO A 31 -35.20 -10.35 9.55
N ASP A 32 -35.04 -9.71 10.70
CA ASP A 32 -34.25 -10.05 11.88
C ASP A 32 -33.75 -11.51 11.96
N GLY A 33 -32.43 -11.68 12.11
CA GLY A 33 -31.79 -12.99 12.15
C GLY A 33 -30.28 -12.93 12.30
N GLY A 34 -29.81 -12.54 13.49
CA GLY A 34 -28.45 -12.84 13.97
C GLY A 34 -27.37 -11.85 13.52
N VAL A 35 -27.08 -10.88 14.39
CA VAL A 35 -25.79 -10.20 14.42
C VAL A 35 -24.71 -11.19 14.87
N GLY A 36 -24.31 -12.07 13.97
CA GLY A 36 -22.98 -12.66 14.02
C GLY A 36 -22.01 -11.52 13.76
N GLY A 37 -21.45 -10.97 14.82
CA GLY A 37 -20.37 -10.00 14.73
C GLY A 37 -19.17 -10.66 14.07
N ASP A 38 -19.07 -10.51 12.74
CA ASP A 38 -17.81 -10.65 12.05
C ASP A 38 -17.01 -9.38 12.36
N GLY A 39 -16.49 -9.36 13.59
CA GLY A 39 -15.46 -8.44 14.01
C GLY A 39 -14.22 -8.77 13.22
N GLY A 40 -14.11 -8.21 12.01
CA GLY A 40 -12.80 -7.99 11.40
C GLY A 40 -11.87 -7.40 12.46
N PRO A 41 -10.60 -7.81 12.51
CA PRO A 41 -9.70 -7.47 13.61
C PRO A 41 -9.80 -5.97 13.90
N PRO A 42 -9.92 -5.55 15.17
CA PRO A 42 -9.98 -4.15 15.51
C PRO A 42 -8.80 -3.44 14.81
N ALA A 43 -9.01 -2.23 14.29
CA ALA A 43 -7.97 -1.50 13.54
C ALA A 43 -6.62 -1.43 14.29
N GLU A 44 -6.66 -1.50 15.63
CA GLU A 44 -5.50 -1.67 16.51
C GLU A 44 -4.73 -2.99 16.26
N SER A 45 -5.41 -4.13 16.12
CA SER A 45 -4.81 -5.44 15.84
C SER A 45 -4.22 -5.52 14.44
N ALA A 46 -4.85 -4.89 13.44
CA ALA A 46 -4.30 -4.82 12.09
C ALA A 46 -3.02 -3.97 12.04
N LEU A 47 -2.98 -2.85 12.77
CA LEU A 47 -1.77 -2.03 12.86
C LEU A 47 -0.66 -2.71 13.64
N GLU A 48 -0.96 -3.34 14.77
CA GLU A 48 0.02 -4.08 15.56
C GLU A 48 0.64 -5.21 14.73
N THR A 49 -0.15 -5.81 13.84
CA THR A 49 0.33 -6.76 12.83
C THR A 49 1.27 -6.08 11.82
N GLU A 50 0.91 -4.92 11.25
CA GLU A 50 1.76 -4.20 10.28
C GLU A 50 3.08 -3.70 10.89
N ILE A 51 3.05 -3.18 12.12
CA ILE A 51 4.26 -2.77 12.84
C ILE A 51 5.09 -4.00 13.22
N GLY A 52 4.43 -5.07 13.66
CA GLY A 52 5.05 -6.34 14.03
C GLY A 52 5.77 -7.04 12.88
N ARG A 53 5.49 -6.66 11.62
CA ARG A 53 6.21 -7.17 10.45
C ARG A 53 7.65 -6.67 10.35
N VAL A 54 8.04 -5.61 11.07
CA VAL A 54 9.41 -5.07 11.06
C VAL A 54 10.04 -5.17 12.45
N LYS A 55 11.10 -5.97 12.57
CA LYS A 55 11.81 -6.20 13.84
C LYS A 55 12.79 -5.07 14.14
N GLU A 56 13.49 -4.57 13.13
CA GLU A 56 14.53 -3.54 13.27
C GLU A 56 14.31 -2.35 12.30
N PRO A 57 13.36 -1.44 12.59
CA PRO A 57 13.00 -0.35 11.67
C PRO A 57 14.18 0.58 11.33
N ALA A 58 15.02 0.89 12.32
CA ALA A 58 16.19 1.75 12.13
C ALA A 58 17.25 1.10 11.22
N ARG A 59 17.45 -0.22 11.31
CA ARG A 59 18.35 -0.96 10.42
C ARG A 59 17.81 -0.95 9.01
N LEU A 60 16.53 -1.27 8.84
CA LEU A 60 15.86 -1.31 7.54
C LEU A 60 15.95 0.04 6.81
N LEU A 61 15.76 1.15 7.52
CA LEU A 61 15.92 2.50 6.98
C LEU A 61 17.37 2.74 6.51
N ARG A 62 18.37 2.41 7.34
CA ARG A 62 19.79 2.58 6.99
C ARG A 62 20.16 1.81 5.72
N VAL A 63 19.72 0.55 5.65
CA VAL A 63 19.97 -0.32 4.49
C VAL A 63 19.22 0.19 3.25
N SER A 64 17.98 0.70 3.40
CA SER A 64 17.23 1.28 2.27
C SER A 64 17.92 2.50 1.67
N THR A 65 18.47 3.39 2.50
CA THR A 65 19.21 4.57 2.04
C THR A 65 20.47 4.14 1.31
N MET A 66 21.22 3.18 1.87
CA MET A 66 22.41 2.63 1.23
C MET A 66 22.10 2.01 -0.14
N ALA A 67 21.05 1.19 -0.24
CA ALA A 67 20.64 0.55 -1.49
C ALA A 67 20.24 1.59 -2.56
N ARG A 68 19.54 2.65 -2.17
CA ARG A 68 19.21 3.76 -3.08
C ARG A 68 20.45 4.52 -3.55
N SER A 69 21.38 4.85 -2.65
CA SER A 69 22.63 5.51 -3.05
C SER A 69 23.43 4.66 -4.05
N LEU A 70 23.55 3.35 -3.83
CA LEU A 70 24.23 2.45 -4.77
C LEU A 70 23.52 2.38 -6.13
N LEU A 71 22.19 2.41 -6.15
CA LEU A 71 21.41 2.47 -7.39
C LEU A 71 21.65 3.76 -8.17
N ASP A 72 21.72 4.89 -7.47
CA ASP A 72 21.96 6.19 -8.10
C ASP A 72 23.38 6.25 -8.68
N GLU A 73 24.39 5.73 -7.98
CA GLU A 73 25.76 5.57 -8.51
C GLU A 73 25.80 4.64 -9.73
N ALA A 74 25.14 3.49 -9.64
CA ALA A 74 25.06 2.53 -10.74
C ALA A 74 24.38 3.12 -11.99
N ARG A 75 23.50 4.12 -11.83
CA ARG A 75 22.86 4.87 -12.92
C ARG A 75 23.76 5.95 -13.50
N GLY A 76 24.54 6.64 -12.65
CA GLY A 76 25.37 7.78 -13.03
C GLY A 76 26.70 7.43 -13.69
N LEU A 77 27.22 6.21 -13.47
CA LEU A 77 28.53 5.78 -13.94
C LEU A 77 28.45 4.54 -14.83
N THR A 78 29.43 4.33 -15.70
CA THR A 78 29.65 3.04 -16.38
C THR A 78 30.47 2.13 -15.48
N LEU A 79 29.98 0.92 -15.23
CA LEU A 79 30.63 -0.05 -14.34
C LEU A 79 31.48 -1.04 -15.13
N ASP A 80 32.70 -1.30 -14.67
CA ASP A 80 33.51 -2.41 -15.15
C ASP A 80 33.06 -3.74 -14.52
N GLU A 81 33.67 -4.86 -14.94
CA GLU A 81 33.34 -6.20 -14.43
C GLU A 81 33.53 -6.29 -12.91
N HIS A 82 34.63 -5.75 -12.38
CA HIS A 82 34.93 -5.83 -10.95
C HIS A 82 33.92 -5.04 -10.11
N ALA A 83 33.54 -3.85 -10.55
CA ALA A 83 32.51 -3.05 -9.89
C ALA A 83 31.13 -3.73 -9.95
N ARG A 84 30.81 -4.42 -11.06
CA ARG A 84 29.57 -5.19 -11.18
C ARG A 84 29.53 -6.37 -10.21
N ASP A 85 30.61 -7.16 -10.13
CA ASP A 85 30.73 -8.27 -9.17
C ASP A 85 30.64 -7.79 -7.71
N ALA A 86 31.33 -6.70 -7.39
CA ALA A 86 31.26 -6.10 -6.06
C ALA A 86 29.84 -5.64 -5.69
N LEU A 87 29.13 -4.98 -6.62
CA LEU A 87 27.74 -4.55 -6.40
C LEU A 87 26.78 -5.73 -6.26
N GLN A 88 27.00 -6.81 -7.00
CA GLN A 88 26.22 -8.04 -6.87
C GLN A 88 26.41 -8.71 -5.50
N HIS A 89 27.66 -8.79 -5.02
CA HIS A 89 27.95 -9.27 -3.68
C HIS A 89 27.31 -8.38 -2.60
N ILE A 90 27.37 -7.06 -2.76
CA ILE A 90 26.70 -6.11 -1.85
C ILE A 90 25.17 -6.33 -1.89
N HIS A 91 24.57 -6.48 -3.07
CA HIS A 91 23.14 -6.72 -3.20
C HIS A 91 22.70 -7.98 -2.44
N THR A 92 23.44 -9.08 -2.60
CA THR A 92 23.13 -10.35 -1.92
C THR A 92 23.16 -10.18 -0.40
N ARG A 93 24.22 -9.58 0.15
CA ARG A 93 24.33 -9.32 1.61
C ARG A 93 23.22 -8.38 2.11
N VAL A 94 22.85 -7.39 1.32
CA VAL A 94 21.76 -6.46 1.66
C VAL A 94 20.42 -7.19 1.76
N VAL A 95 20.13 -8.10 0.84
CA VAL A 95 18.90 -8.91 0.88
C VAL A 95 18.85 -9.77 2.14
N GLU A 96 19.98 -10.40 2.50
CA GLU A 96 20.10 -11.19 3.74
C GLU A 96 19.86 -10.33 4.99
N GLU A 97 20.55 -9.19 5.11
CA GLU A 97 20.40 -8.25 6.23
C GLU A 97 18.96 -7.70 6.37
N ILE A 98 18.29 -7.44 5.25
CA ILE A 98 16.88 -7.03 5.25
C ILE A 98 16.01 -8.18 5.76
N GLY A 99 16.26 -9.40 5.28
CA GLY A 99 15.55 -10.60 5.73
C GLY A 99 15.63 -10.81 7.24
N ASP A 100 16.76 -10.48 7.87
CA ASP A 100 16.97 -10.53 9.32
C ASP A 100 16.26 -9.40 10.08
N SER A 101 16.02 -8.28 9.42
CA SER A 101 15.34 -7.11 9.99
C SER A 101 13.81 -7.21 10.00
N VAL A 102 13.23 -8.20 9.31
CA VAL A 102 11.79 -8.32 9.09
C VAL A 102 11.20 -9.62 9.63
N ALA A 103 9.88 -9.66 9.77
CA ALA A 103 9.14 -10.86 10.14
C ALA A 103 9.22 -11.95 9.05
N PRO A 104 9.03 -13.23 9.41
CA PRO A 104 9.14 -14.35 8.47
C PRO A 104 8.31 -14.16 7.19
N GLU A 105 7.11 -13.61 7.30
CA GLU A 105 6.21 -13.40 6.18
C GLU A 105 6.80 -12.44 5.14
N LEU A 106 7.39 -11.31 5.60
CA LEU A 106 8.07 -10.36 4.73
C LEU A 106 9.38 -10.91 4.18
N ARG A 107 10.09 -11.75 4.95
CA ARG A 107 11.29 -12.44 4.48
C ARG A 107 10.96 -13.39 3.32
N ASP A 108 9.91 -14.18 3.48
CA ASP A 108 9.46 -15.13 2.45
C ASP A 108 8.96 -14.39 1.21
N GLU A 109 8.28 -13.24 1.41
CA GLU A 109 7.91 -12.35 0.30
C GLU A 109 9.13 -11.79 -0.43
N LEU A 110 10.11 -11.25 0.31
CA LEU A 110 11.35 -10.72 -0.25
C LEU A 110 12.06 -11.79 -1.10
N HIS A 111 12.18 -13.01 -0.58
CA HIS A 111 12.84 -14.12 -1.28
C HIS A 111 12.08 -14.58 -2.53
N ARG A 112 10.74 -14.56 -2.50
CA ARG A 112 9.91 -14.91 -3.64
C ARG A 112 9.94 -13.86 -4.75
N LEU A 113 10.03 -12.58 -4.38
CA LEU A 113 9.96 -11.48 -5.33
C LEU A 113 11.33 -11.17 -5.93
N LEU A 114 12.41 -11.20 -5.15
CA LEU A 114 13.74 -10.84 -5.64
C LEU A 114 14.41 -12.01 -6.36
N PRO A 115 15.02 -11.76 -7.53
CA PRO A 115 15.71 -12.81 -8.27
C PRO A 115 16.90 -13.35 -7.48
N SER A 116 17.01 -14.68 -7.41
CA SER A 116 18.25 -15.33 -7.00
C SER A 116 19.25 -15.24 -8.14
N THR A 117 20.49 -14.84 -7.87
CA THR A 117 21.50 -14.73 -8.92
C THR A 117 22.71 -15.61 -8.64
N SER A 118 23.08 -16.45 -9.61
CA SER A 118 24.29 -17.29 -9.56
C SER A 118 25.33 -16.95 -10.64
N GLU A 119 25.00 -16.04 -11.55
CA GLU A 119 25.88 -15.60 -12.65
C GLU A 119 26.18 -14.10 -12.53
N THR A 120 27.27 -13.64 -13.11
CA THR A 120 27.63 -12.22 -13.03
C THR A 120 26.65 -11.37 -13.81
N LEU A 121 26.02 -10.41 -13.13
CA LEU A 121 25.01 -9.54 -13.74
C LEU A 121 25.63 -8.47 -14.64
N THR A 122 24.92 -8.15 -15.72
CA THR A 122 25.16 -6.92 -16.48
C THR A 122 24.78 -5.70 -15.64
N GLN A 123 25.31 -4.53 -16.01
CA GLN A 123 24.98 -3.27 -15.33
C GLN A 123 23.46 -3.00 -15.32
N SER A 124 22.78 -3.28 -16.43
CA SER A 124 21.33 -3.10 -16.54
C SER A 124 20.57 -4.01 -15.58
N GLU A 125 20.99 -5.27 -15.43
CA GLU A 125 20.37 -6.21 -14.49
C GLU A 125 20.61 -5.79 -13.04
N ILE A 126 21.80 -5.30 -12.68
CA ILE A 126 22.08 -4.75 -11.34
C ILE A 126 21.14 -3.58 -11.04
N ARG A 127 20.94 -2.67 -12.00
CA ARG A 127 20.02 -1.52 -11.84
C ARG A 127 18.59 -1.99 -11.60
N ILE A 128 18.14 -3.03 -12.31
CA ILE A 128 16.79 -3.60 -12.14
C ILE A 128 16.66 -4.23 -10.75
N ALA A 129 17.59 -5.08 -10.36
CA ALA A 129 17.59 -5.77 -9.06
C ALA A 129 17.59 -4.78 -7.89
N GLN A 130 18.44 -3.74 -7.93
CA GLN A 130 18.47 -2.70 -6.92
C GLN A 130 17.21 -1.83 -6.94
N SER A 131 16.66 -1.48 -8.12
CA SER A 131 15.40 -0.72 -8.22
C SER A 131 14.24 -1.49 -7.61
N GLN A 132 14.19 -2.82 -7.84
CA GLN A 132 13.18 -3.69 -7.27
C GLN A 132 13.27 -3.74 -5.74
N LEU A 133 14.48 -3.89 -5.21
CA LEU A 133 14.72 -3.88 -3.78
C LEU A 133 14.28 -2.55 -3.13
N VAL A 134 14.69 -1.43 -3.72
CA VAL A 134 14.34 -0.09 -3.22
C VAL A 134 12.83 0.12 -3.26
N GLY A 135 12.16 -0.24 -4.37
CA GLY A 135 10.71 -0.11 -4.50
C GLY A 135 9.94 -1.00 -3.50
N TRP A 136 10.42 -2.22 -3.26
CA TRP A 136 9.83 -3.10 -2.25
C TRP A 136 9.94 -2.49 -0.85
N LEU A 137 11.12 -1.98 -0.47
CA LEU A 137 11.34 -1.32 0.82
C LEU A 137 10.44 -0.09 0.99
N GLU A 138 10.29 0.73 -0.05
CA GLU A 138 9.36 1.86 -0.04
C GLU A 138 7.91 1.43 0.18
N GLY A 139 7.49 0.35 -0.47
CA GLY A 139 6.16 -0.24 -0.29
C GLY A 139 5.92 -0.68 1.16
N VAL A 140 6.89 -1.36 1.78
CA VAL A 140 6.82 -1.77 3.20
C VAL A 140 6.67 -0.55 4.11
N PHE A 141 7.52 0.48 3.95
CA PHE A 141 7.43 1.69 4.77
C PHE A 141 6.12 2.46 4.55
N GLN A 142 5.63 2.52 3.31
CA GLN A 142 4.36 3.16 3.00
C GLN A 142 3.18 2.41 3.62
N GLY A 143 3.16 1.07 3.57
CA GLY A 143 2.13 0.25 4.20
C GLY A 143 2.00 0.53 5.70
N ILE A 144 3.13 0.56 6.42
CA ILE A 144 3.19 0.85 7.85
C ILE A 144 2.65 2.27 8.15
N ARG A 145 3.07 3.28 7.36
CA ARG A 145 2.63 4.67 7.54
C ARG A 145 1.13 4.86 7.27
N VAL A 146 0.60 4.19 6.24
CA VAL A 146 -0.83 4.22 5.92
C VAL A 146 -1.62 3.56 7.03
N GLY A 147 -1.19 2.40 7.53
CA GLY A 147 -1.81 1.73 8.68
C GLY A 147 -1.90 2.63 9.90
N LEU A 148 -0.81 3.31 10.25
CA LEU A 148 -0.77 4.21 11.41
C LEU A 148 -1.70 5.42 11.23
N THR A 149 -1.73 6.00 10.03
CA THR A 149 -2.59 7.15 9.70
C THR A 149 -4.07 6.78 9.85
N LEU A 150 -4.45 5.58 9.41
CA LEU A 150 -5.82 5.08 9.54
C LEU A 150 -6.21 4.88 11.01
N GLN A 151 -5.30 4.42 11.87
CA GLN A 151 -5.57 4.29 13.31
C GLN A 151 -5.81 5.66 13.96
N GLN A 152 -5.00 6.66 13.62
CA GLN A 152 -5.14 8.01 14.17
C GLN A 152 -6.44 8.72 13.74
N ALA A 153 -7.04 8.30 12.62
CA ALA A 153 -8.30 8.84 12.12
C ALA A 153 -9.55 8.15 12.72
N ALA A 154 -9.39 7.06 13.47
CA ALA A 154 -10.52 6.37 14.10
C ALA A 154 -11.11 7.24 15.23
N PRO A 155 -12.43 7.50 15.24
CA PRO A 155 -13.05 8.25 16.32
C PRO A 155 -12.84 7.52 17.64
N PRO A 156 -12.57 8.24 18.75
CA PRO A 156 -12.47 7.62 20.06
C PRO A 156 -13.75 6.83 20.33
N SER A 157 -13.59 5.58 20.79
CA SER A 157 -14.72 4.70 21.09
C SER A 157 -15.71 5.44 21.98
N LEU A 158 -16.93 5.65 21.50
CA LEU A 158 -17.98 6.26 22.31
C LEU A 158 -18.13 5.44 23.61
N PRO A 159 -18.24 6.08 24.77
CA PRO A 159 -18.41 5.37 26.03
C PRO A 159 -19.61 4.43 25.91
N ARG A 160 -19.37 3.14 26.20
CA ARG A 160 -20.40 2.11 26.19
C ARG A 160 -21.54 2.58 27.10
N PRO A 161 -22.79 2.67 26.61
CA PRO A 161 -23.89 3.08 27.47
C PRO A 161 -23.96 2.14 28.67
N PRO A 162 -24.23 2.66 29.88
CA PRO A 162 -24.35 1.83 31.08
C PRO A 162 -25.38 0.74 30.80
N ALA A 163 -25.06 -0.49 31.20
CA ALA A 163 -25.97 -1.62 31.06
C ALA A 163 -27.33 -1.24 31.69
N PRO A 164 -28.47 -1.54 31.03
CA PRO A 164 -29.77 -1.28 31.64
C PRO A 164 -29.80 -2.00 32.98
N GLY A 165 -29.97 -1.23 34.05
CA GLY A 165 -30.11 -1.77 35.40
C GLY A 165 -31.26 -2.77 35.43
N PRO A 166 -31.19 -3.82 36.27
CA PRO A 166 -32.26 -4.80 36.38
C PRO A 166 -33.57 -4.05 36.68
N GLY A 167 -34.51 -4.14 35.75
CA GLY A 167 -35.80 -3.47 35.85
C GLY A 167 -36.50 -3.91 37.13
N THR A 168 -36.66 -2.98 38.06
CA THR A 168 -37.63 -3.11 39.13
C THR A 168 -39.00 -3.13 38.45
N GLY A 169 -39.54 -4.34 38.28
CA GLY A 169 -40.91 -4.55 37.81
C GLY A 169 -41.92 -3.85 38.72
N PRO A 170 -43.11 -3.52 38.20
CA PRO A 170 -44.08 -2.70 38.90
C PRO A 170 -44.62 -3.46 40.10
N TYR A 171 -44.51 -2.89 41.29
CA TYR A 171 -45.43 -3.22 42.37
C TYR A 171 -46.69 -2.40 42.15
N LEU A 172 -47.76 -3.14 41.80
CA LEU A 172 -49.20 -2.89 42.02
C LEU A 172 -49.70 -1.44 41.93
#